data_AF-A0A359G028-F1
#
_entry.id   AF-A0A359G028-F1
#
_cell.length_a   1.000
_cell.length_b   1.000
_cell.length_c   1.000
_cell.angle_alpha   90.00
_cell.angle_beta   90.00
_cell.angle_gamma   90.00
#
_symmetry.space_group_name_H-M   'P 1'
#
loop_
_entity.id
_entity.type
_entity.pdbx_description
1 polymer ?
#
loop_
_entity_poly.entity_id
_entity_poly.type
_entity_poly.pdbx_seq_one_letter_code
_entity_poly.pdbx_strand_id
1 'polypeptide(L)'
;KVALLTGSTGKADRGVIHAALQNGEMKILIGTHALIEDSVLFSKLGLVVIDEQHRFGVEQRARLWRKNLNPPHVLVMTATPIPRTLAMTVYGDLEVSVIDELPPGRKPVQTEHFFHNRRNQLNRFLRQEIEKGRQVYVVYPLIDESEKLDFKNLTEGFEYMQKAFPDYKIVMVHGRMKPSEKEEAMHIFASGEAHIMVATTVIEVGVNIPNASVMVIESAERFGLSQLHQLRGRVGRGAEQSYCILMTSFKLSEETRKRMEIMVGSNDGFEIAEADMKMRGPGDLEGTQQSGLPFELKISNLSRDSQILQMGRDAAIEVLEQDPLLEKEENQILVRQLKKLARAKINWGMIS
;
A
#
# COMPACT_ATOMS: atom_id res chain seq x y z
N LYS A 1 11.82 27.10 -0.31
CA LYS A 1 10.36 27.27 -0.54
C LYS A 1 9.73 25.89 -0.73
N VAL A 2 8.55 25.69 -0.14
CA VAL A 2 7.77 24.45 -0.21
C VAL A 2 6.39 24.79 -0.79
N ALA A 3 5.85 23.95 -1.67
CA ALA A 3 4.51 24.12 -2.21
C ALA A 3 3.78 22.77 -2.36
N LEU A 4 2.45 22.85 -2.45
CA LEU A 4 1.55 21.73 -2.71
C LEU A 4 0.93 21.86 -4.10
N LEU A 5 1.05 20.84 -4.94
CA LEU A 5 0.44 20.76 -6.27
C LEU A 5 -0.42 19.52 -6.39
N THR A 6 -1.73 19.71 -6.43
CA THR A 6 -2.73 18.65 -6.55
C THR A 6 -3.72 18.96 -7.68
N GLY A 7 -4.60 18.01 -7.98
CA GLY A 7 -5.70 18.19 -8.93
C GLY A 7 -6.62 19.37 -8.57
N SER A 8 -6.71 19.74 -7.29
CA SER A 8 -7.54 20.85 -6.80
C SER A 8 -6.83 22.21 -6.74
N THR A 9 -5.52 22.28 -7.00
CA THR A 9 -4.78 23.56 -7.00
C THR A 9 -5.31 24.49 -8.10
N GLY A 10 -5.68 25.72 -7.74
CA GLY A 10 -6.23 26.71 -8.65
C GLY A 10 -5.25 27.15 -9.74
N LYS A 11 -5.76 27.62 -10.88
CA LYS A 11 -4.95 27.99 -12.05
C LYS A 11 -3.93 29.09 -11.77
N ALA A 12 -4.29 30.07 -10.93
CA ALA A 12 -3.40 31.15 -10.53
C ALA A 12 -2.20 30.63 -9.72
N ASP A 13 -2.46 29.81 -8.70
CA ASP A 13 -1.43 29.22 -7.85
C ASP A 13 -0.53 28.27 -8.64
N ARG A 14 -1.09 27.49 -9.56
CA ARG A 14 -0.30 26.66 -10.49
C ARG A 14 0.68 27.49 -11.29
N GLY A 15 0.26 28.63 -11.83
CA GLY A 15 1.14 29.53 -12.58
C GLY A 15 2.35 30.00 -11.75
N VAL A 16 2.12 30.38 -10.50
CA VAL A 16 3.19 30.79 -9.57
C VAL A 16 4.12 29.62 -9.26
N ILE A 17 3.58 28.43 -9.00
CA ILE A 17 4.37 27.21 -8.73
C ILE A 17 5.23 26.84 -9.94
N HIS A 18 4.67 26.84 -11.15
CA HIS A 18 5.41 26.51 -12.38
C HIS A 18 6.56 27.50 -12.64
N ALA A 19 6.32 28.80 -12.49
CA ALA A 19 7.37 29.81 -12.62
C ALA A 19 8.49 29.60 -11.60
N ALA A 20 8.13 29.31 -10.35
CA ALA A 20 9.09 29.05 -9.27
C ALA A 20 9.88 27.74 -9.47
N LEU A 21 9.32 26.74 -10.15
CA LEU A 21 10.01 25.49 -10.50
C LEU A 21 11.04 25.69 -11.61
N GLN A 22 10.68 26.47 -12.64
CA GLN A 22 11.55 26.75 -13.78
C GLN A 22 12.72 27.66 -13.42
N ASN A 23 12.48 28.67 -12.56
CA ASN A 23 13.54 29.58 -12.12
C ASN A 23 14.38 29.03 -10.95
N GLY A 24 14.03 27.85 -10.42
CA GLY A 24 14.78 27.16 -9.37
C GLY A 24 14.59 27.72 -7.95
N GLU A 25 13.64 28.63 -7.74
CA GLU A 25 13.28 29.13 -6.40
C GLU A 25 12.55 28.08 -5.56
N MET A 26 11.78 27.20 -6.21
CA MET A 26 11.09 26.09 -5.57
C MET A 26 12.10 25.01 -5.15
N LYS A 27 12.08 24.61 -3.88
CA LYS A 27 13.03 23.62 -3.34
C LYS A 27 12.38 22.29 -3.03
N ILE A 28 11.12 22.30 -2.59
CA ILE A 28 10.35 21.09 -2.31
C ILE A 28 8.96 21.29 -2.89
N LEU A 29 8.49 20.29 -3.63
CA LEU A 29 7.13 20.24 -4.16
C LEU A 29 6.49 18.93 -3.72
N ILE A 30 5.37 19.04 -3.02
CA ILE A 30 4.57 17.91 -2.59
C ILE A 30 3.33 17.86 -3.49
N GLY A 31 2.87 16.69 -3.88
CA GLY A 31 1.74 16.61 -4.79
C GLY A 31 1.29 15.20 -5.11
N THR A 32 0.24 15.11 -5.90
CA THR A 32 -0.30 13.84 -6.41
C THR A 32 0.32 13.51 -7.78
N HIS A 33 -0.31 12.63 -8.55
CA HIS A 33 0.05 12.35 -9.96
C HIS A 33 0.16 13.61 -10.84
N ALA A 34 -0.42 14.75 -10.41
CA ALA A 34 -0.28 16.06 -11.06
C ALA A 34 1.20 16.48 -11.25
N LEU A 35 2.13 15.98 -10.42
CA LEU A 35 3.56 16.27 -10.55
C LEU A 35 4.20 15.72 -11.83
N ILE A 36 3.59 14.73 -12.46
CA ILE A 36 4.14 14.04 -13.65
C ILE A 36 3.63 14.68 -14.95
N GLU A 37 2.63 15.55 -14.88
CA GLU A 37 2.08 16.25 -16.05
C GLU A 37 3.19 16.97 -16.85
N ASP A 38 3.06 16.99 -18.18
CA ASP A 38 4.07 17.57 -19.08
C ASP A 38 4.34 19.05 -18.79
N SER A 39 3.34 19.76 -18.28
CA SER A 39 3.41 21.17 -17.84
C SER A 39 4.36 21.42 -16.66
N VAL A 40 4.64 20.40 -15.84
CA VAL A 40 5.54 20.51 -14.69
C VAL A 40 6.98 20.32 -15.16
N LEU A 41 7.71 21.43 -15.23
CA LEU A 41 9.11 21.48 -15.64
C LEU A 41 9.98 21.90 -14.45
N PHE A 42 10.92 21.03 -14.08
CA PHE A 42 11.87 21.26 -13.02
C PHE A 42 13.14 21.89 -13.60
N SER A 43 13.68 22.93 -12.95
CA SER A 43 14.98 23.48 -13.32
C SER A 43 16.10 22.44 -13.14
N LYS A 44 16.15 21.80 -11.96
CA LYS A 44 17.06 20.71 -11.60
C LYS A 44 16.40 19.80 -10.57
N LEU A 45 15.89 18.64 -11.00
CA LEU A 45 15.33 17.65 -10.06
C LEU A 45 16.45 16.74 -9.57
N GLY A 46 16.74 16.80 -8.26
CA GLY A 46 17.79 15.97 -7.64
C GLY A 46 17.27 14.70 -6.96
N LEU A 47 16.07 14.76 -6.39
CA LEU A 47 15.48 13.68 -5.59
C LEU A 47 13.96 13.63 -5.82
N VAL A 48 13.44 12.41 -5.95
CA VAL A 48 12.01 12.10 -5.97
C VAL A 48 11.73 11.11 -4.84
N VAL A 49 10.74 11.43 -4.01
CA VAL A 49 10.22 10.53 -2.98
C VAL A 49 8.81 10.12 -3.38
N ILE A 50 8.57 8.82 -3.49
CA ILE A 50 7.26 8.24 -3.81
C ILE A 50 6.78 7.47 -2.59
N ASP A 51 5.59 7.81 -2.08
CA ASP A 51 4.95 7.13 -0.95
C ASP A 51 3.75 6.31 -1.45
N GLU A 52 3.55 5.11 -0.90
CA GLU A 52 2.49 4.14 -1.24
C GLU A 52 2.37 3.85 -2.76
N GLN A 53 3.41 3.21 -3.29
CA GLN A 53 3.66 3.04 -4.72
C GLN A 53 2.64 2.19 -5.51
N HIS A 54 1.63 1.56 -4.90
CA HIS A 54 0.71 0.68 -5.63
C HIS A 54 -0.12 1.38 -6.72
N ARG A 55 -0.05 2.73 -6.81
CA ARG A 55 -0.62 3.53 -7.92
C ARG A 55 0.42 4.20 -8.83
N PHE A 56 1.72 4.05 -8.55
CA PHE A 56 2.83 4.64 -9.30
C PHE A 56 3.61 3.58 -10.07
N GLY A 57 3.27 3.42 -11.35
CA GLY A 57 3.87 2.43 -12.25
C GLY A 57 5.29 2.78 -12.73
N VAL A 58 5.92 1.83 -13.43
CA VAL A 58 7.25 1.97 -14.05
C VAL A 58 7.28 3.14 -15.06
N GLU A 59 6.21 3.31 -15.85
CA GLU A 59 6.13 4.36 -16.86
C GLU A 59 6.25 5.77 -16.26
N GLN A 60 5.63 5.99 -15.10
CA GLN A 60 5.64 7.28 -14.43
C GLN A 60 7.03 7.66 -13.89
N ARG A 61 7.81 6.66 -13.43
CA ARG A 61 9.22 6.84 -13.06
C ARG A 61 10.07 7.19 -14.29
N ALA A 62 9.85 6.48 -15.40
CA ALA A 62 10.56 6.76 -16.66
C ALA A 62 10.27 8.17 -17.19
N ARG A 63 9.04 8.69 -17.01
CA ARG A 63 8.70 10.08 -17.37
C ARG A 63 9.49 11.09 -16.54
N LEU A 64 9.69 10.86 -15.25
CA LEU A 64 10.51 11.74 -14.39
C LEU A 64 11.99 11.72 -14.78
N TRP A 65 12.51 10.56 -15.20
CA TRP A 65 13.86 10.46 -15.75
C TRP A 65 14.01 11.25 -17.05
N ARG A 66 13.07 11.08 -18.00
CA ARG A 66 13.10 11.78 -19.31
C ARG A 66 12.94 13.29 -19.19
N LYS A 67 12.29 13.79 -18.14
CA LYS A 67 12.12 15.22 -17.87
C LYS A 67 13.42 15.94 -17.46
N ASN A 68 14.49 15.20 -17.15
CA ASN A 68 15.75 15.77 -16.66
C ASN A 68 16.94 15.34 -17.52
N LEU A 69 17.94 16.22 -17.64
CA LEU A 69 19.19 15.89 -18.32
C LEU A 69 19.97 14.81 -17.55
N ASN A 70 19.96 14.91 -16.23
CA ASN A 70 20.51 13.92 -15.30
C ASN A 70 19.34 13.24 -14.56
N PRO A 71 19.29 11.90 -14.52
CA PRO A 71 18.26 11.20 -13.76
C PRO A 71 18.31 11.58 -12.27
N PRO A 72 17.16 11.86 -11.63
CA PRO A 72 17.11 12.13 -10.20
C PRO A 72 17.31 10.85 -9.39
N HIS A 73 17.76 10.99 -8.14
CA HIS A 73 17.66 9.91 -7.16
C HIS A 73 16.18 9.61 -6.89
N VAL A 74 15.82 8.33 -6.77
CA VAL A 74 14.44 7.91 -6.51
C VAL A 74 14.41 7.09 -5.22
N LEU A 75 13.65 7.58 -4.24
CA LEU A 75 13.32 6.86 -3.02
C LEU A 75 11.85 6.43 -3.10
N VAL A 76 11.62 5.14 -2.93
CA VAL A 76 10.27 4.58 -2.90
C VAL A 76 10.00 4.04 -1.49
N MET A 77 8.84 4.42 -0.93
CA MET A 77 8.37 3.99 0.38
C MET A 77 7.01 3.29 0.24
N THR A 78 6.80 2.24 1.02
CA THR A 78 5.55 1.46 1.05
C THR A 78 5.33 0.92 2.45
N ALA A 79 4.11 1.02 2.98
CA ALA A 79 3.77 0.37 4.25
C ALA A 79 3.49 -1.12 4.08
N THR A 80 3.13 -1.57 2.88
CA THR A 80 3.07 -3.00 2.56
C THR A 80 4.46 -3.49 2.22
N PRO A 81 5.05 -4.38 3.04
CA PRO A 81 6.32 -4.98 2.68
C PRO A 81 6.17 -5.77 1.38
N ILE A 82 7.02 -5.42 0.43
CA ILE A 82 7.12 -6.12 -0.85
C ILE A 82 7.97 -7.37 -0.56
N PRO A 83 7.53 -8.58 -0.92
CA PRO A 83 8.37 -9.76 -0.79
C PRO A 83 9.72 -9.49 -1.46
N ARG A 84 10.83 -9.79 -0.78
CA ARG A 84 12.18 -9.52 -1.30
C ARG A 84 12.38 -10.13 -2.68
N THR A 85 11.76 -11.29 -2.92
CA THR A 85 11.72 -11.99 -4.21
C THR A 85 11.06 -11.18 -5.32
N LEU A 86 9.96 -10.48 -5.03
CA LEU A 86 9.26 -9.58 -5.95
C LEU A 86 10.08 -8.31 -6.19
N ALA A 87 10.67 -7.76 -5.13
CA ALA A 87 11.58 -6.62 -5.21
C ALA A 87 12.75 -6.89 -6.16
N MET A 88 13.39 -8.06 -6.07
CA MET A 88 14.53 -8.40 -6.93
C MET A 88 14.19 -8.61 -8.41
N THR A 89 12.93 -8.89 -8.74
CA THR A 89 12.52 -9.40 -10.06
C THR A 89 11.79 -8.34 -10.86
N VAL A 90 10.83 -7.66 -10.24
CA VAL A 90 10.08 -6.55 -10.83
C VAL A 90 10.84 -5.23 -10.67
N TYR A 91 11.67 -5.13 -9.63
CA TYR A 91 12.35 -3.90 -9.23
C TYR A 91 13.87 -4.11 -9.05
N GLY A 92 14.47 -5.03 -9.82
CA GLY A 92 15.89 -5.42 -9.68
C GLY A 92 16.90 -4.27 -9.84
N ASP A 93 16.44 -3.11 -10.32
CA ASP A 93 17.16 -1.84 -10.38
C ASP A 93 17.16 -1.04 -9.07
N LEU A 94 16.39 -1.48 -8.06
CA LEU A 94 16.27 -0.82 -6.75
C LEU A 94 17.06 -1.57 -5.67
N GLU A 95 17.79 -0.80 -4.87
CA GLU A 95 18.27 -1.25 -3.57
C GLU A 95 17.10 -1.21 -2.57
N VAL A 96 16.95 -2.27 -1.78
CA VAL A 96 15.85 -2.42 -0.83
C VAL A 96 16.40 -2.29 0.57
N SER A 97 15.97 -1.26 1.28
CA SER A 97 16.18 -1.14 2.72
C SER A 97 14.91 -1.52 3.46
N VAL A 98 15.05 -2.27 4.54
CA VAL A 98 13.93 -2.77 5.34
C VAL A 98 13.99 -2.17 6.72
N ILE A 99 12.84 -1.68 7.20
CA ILE A 99 12.62 -1.24 8.57
C ILE A 99 11.58 -2.19 9.17
N ASP A 100 12.05 -3.17 9.94
CA ASP A 100 11.25 -4.23 10.58
C ASP A 100 10.99 -3.98 12.07
N GLU A 101 11.73 -3.04 12.67
CA GLU A 101 11.53 -2.65 14.07
C GLU A 101 10.38 -1.67 14.28
N LEU A 102 9.60 -1.89 15.33
CA LEU A 102 8.59 -0.95 15.79
C LEU A 102 9.26 0.25 16.50
N PRO A 103 8.75 1.48 16.33
CA PRO A 103 9.16 2.62 17.16
C PRO A 103 9.06 2.31 18.66
N PRO A 104 9.97 2.84 19.51
CA PRO A 104 9.96 2.59 20.94
C PRO A 104 8.60 2.87 21.58
N GLY A 105 8.14 1.92 22.41
CA GLY A 105 6.86 2.05 23.13
C GLY A 105 5.63 1.54 22.37
N ARG A 106 5.74 1.14 21.09
CA ARG A 106 4.64 0.45 20.39
C ARG A 106 4.53 -1.01 20.82
N LYS A 107 3.30 -1.44 21.05
CA LYS A 107 2.94 -2.84 21.32
C LYS A 107 2.40 -3.49 20.03
N PRO A 108 2.75 -4.75 19.74
CA PRO A 108 2.15 -5.49 18.65
C PRO A 108 0.62 -5.54 18.77
N VAL A 109 -0.07 -5.46 17.63
CA VAL A 109 -1.53 -5.54 17.60
C VAL A 109 -1.96 -6.98 17.86
N GLN A 110 -2.83 -7.19 18.86
CA GLN A 110 -3.42 -8.50 19.12
C GLN A 110 -4.51 -8.75 18.08
N THR A 111 -4.30 -9.75 17.23
CA THR A 111 -5.24 -10.07 16.16
C THR A 111 -6.04 -11.31 16.55
N GLU A 112 -7.36 -11.23 16.53
CA GLU A 112 -8.26 -12.36 16.82
C GLU A 112 -9.26 -12.57 15.68
N HIS A 113 -9.61 -13.83 15.44
CA HIS A 113 -10.61 -14.21 14.45
C HIS A 113 -11.90 -14.67 15.13
N PHE A 114 -12.99 -13.97 14.89
CA PHE A 114 -14.32 -14.26 15.42
C PHE A 114 -15.32 -14.59 14.32
N PHE A 115 -16.20 -15.53 14.63
CA PHE A 115 -17.37 -15.79 13.80
C PHE A 115 -18.53 -14.87 14.19
N HIS A 116 -19.44 -14.60 13.24
CA HIS A 116 -20.61 -13.75 13.48
C HIS A 116 -21.48 -14.15 14.68
N ASN A 117 -21.50 -15.42 15.12
CA ASN A 117 -22.26 -15.80 16.34
C ASN A 117 -21.65 -15.24 17.63
N ARG A 118 -20.36 -14.84 17.62
CA ARG A 118 -19.69 -14.19 18.76
C ARG A 118 -19.90 -12.67 18.77
N ARG A 119 -20.81 -12.14 17.96
CA ARG A 119 -21.11 -10.70 17.90
C ARG A 119 -21.40 -10.08 19.27
N ASN A 120 -22.17 -10.77 20.11
CA ASN A 120 -22.49 -10.27 21.46
C ASN A 120 -21.24 -10.18 22.34
N GLN A 121 -20.28 -11.10 22.18
CA GLN A 121 -19.00 -11.05 22.87
C GLN A 121 -18.17 -9.86 22.36
N LEU A 122 -18.10 -9.66 21.05
CA LEU A 122 -17.44 -8.50 20.45
C LEU A 122 -18.03 -7.19 20.98
N ASN A 123 -19.36 -7.04 21.00
CA ASN A 123 -19.98 -5.80 21.49
C ASN A 123 -19.63 -5.48 22.94
N ARG A 124 -19.58 -6.50 23.81
CA ARG A 124 -19.13 -6.31 25.20
C ARG A 124 -17.68 -5.86 25.27
N PHE A 125 -16.81 -6.46 24.47
CA PHE A 125 -15.41 -6.05 24.36
C PHE A 125 -15.28 -4.59 23.87
N LEU A 126 -16.00 -4.22 22.81
CA LEU A 126 -15.99 -2.85 22.30
C LEU A 126 -16.47 -1.84 23.36
N ARG A 127 -17.52 -2.15 24.13
CA ARG A 127 -17.96 -1.28 25.25
C ARG A 127 -16.86 -1.06 26.27
N GLN A 128 -16.18 -2.14 26.71
CA GLN A 128 -15.07 -2.03 27.67
C GLN A 128 -13.92 -1.18 27.13
N GLU A 129 -13.62 -1.27 25.85
CA GLU A 129 -12.57 -0.46 25.23
C GLU A 129 -12.97 1.01 25.13
N ILE A 130 -14.22 1.29 24.75
CA ILE A 130 -14.76 2.65 24.69
C ILE A 130 -14.83 3.29 26.08
N GLU A 131 -15.21 2.54 27.12
CA GLU A 131 -15.22 2.99 28.51
C GLU A 131 -13.83 3.38 29.03
N LYS A 132 -12.76 2.83 28.44
CA LYS A 132 -11.37 3.26 28.70
C LYS A 132 -10.98 4.54 27.94
N GLY A 133 -11.93 5.16 27.24
CA GLY A 133 -11.70 6.36 26.41
C GLY A 133 -11.15 6.07 25.02
N ARG A 134 -11.18 4.81 24.56
CA ARG A 134 -10.61 4.41 23.27
C ARG A 134 -11.62 4.50 22.15
N GLN A 135 -11.12 4.59 20.92
CA GLN A 135 -11.95 4.67 19.71
C GLN A 135 -11.85 3.41 18.86
N VAL A 136 -12.93 3.12 18.13
CA VAL A 136 -13.11 1.88 17.38
C VAL A 136 -13.34 2.17 15.89
N TYR A 137 -12.58 1.49 15.03
CA TYR A 137 -12.88 1.38 13.61
C TYR A 137 -13.71 0.14 13.34
N VAL A 138 -14.75 0.27 12.52
CA VAL A 138 -15.51 -0.86 11.96
C VAL A 138 -15.52 -0.73 10.44
N VAL A 139 -14.83 -1.65 9.76
CA VAL A 139 -14.61 -1.60 8.32
C VAL A 139 -15.43 -2.67 7.62
N TYR A 140 -16.20 -2.25 6.62
CA TYR A 140 -16.97 -3.11 5.74
C TYR A 140 -16.30 -3.19 4.36
N PRO A 141 -16.32 -4.35 3.70
CA PRO A 141 -15.78 -4.51 2.36
C PRO A 141 -16.63 -3.77 1.33
N LEU A 142 -15.97 -3.28 0.28
CA LEU A 142 -16.62 -2.94 -0.99
C LEU A 142 -16.64 -4.19 -1.87
N ILE A 143 -17.72 -4.39 -2.62
CA ILE A 143 -17.93 -5.47 -3.58
C ILE A 143 -18.06 -4.79 -4.95
N ASP A 144 -17.00 -4.89 -5.76
CA ASP A 144 -16.90 -4.24 -7.08
C ASP A 144 -18.06 -4.59 -8.04
N GLU A 145 -18.73 -5.72 -7.84
CA GLU A 145 -19.82 -6.19 -8.71
C GLU A 145 -21.18 -5.53 -8.41
N SER A 146 -21.37 -4.91 -7.24
CA SER A 146 -22.66 -4.28 -6.91
C SER A 146 -22.56 -3.19 -5.85
N GLU A 147 -22.16 -2.03 -6.34
CA GLU A 147 -22.12 -0.74 -5.65
C GLU A 147 -23.41 -0.37 -4.85
N LYS A 148 -24.55 -1.02 -5.10
CA LYS A 148 -25.80 -0.87 -4.31
C LYS A 148 -25.82 -1.75 -3.05
N LEU A 149 -25.29 -2.96 -3.13
CA LEU A 149 -25.23 -3.90 -2.00
C LEU A 149 -24.22 -3.43 -0.95
N ASP A 150 -23.11 -2.81 -1.36
CA ASP A 150 -22.11 -2.27 -0.45
C ASP A 150 -22.66 -1.16 0.43
N PHE A 151 -23.34 -0.20 -0.20
CA PHE A 151 -23.97 0.90 0.51
C PHE A 151 -25.04 0.38 1.48
N LYS A 152 -25.77 -0.66 1.08
CA LYS A 152 -26.74 -1.32 1.95
C LYS A 152 -26.07 -1.98 3.16
N ASN A 153 -25.00 -2.76 2.96
CA ASN A 153 -24.28 -3.42 4.04
C ASN A 153 -23.67 -2.41 5.03
N LEU A 154 -23.08 -1.32 4.52
CA LEU A 154 -22.55 -0.25 5.36
C LEU A 154 -23.66 0.46 6.15
N THR A 155 -24.78 0.78 5.51
CA THR A 155 -25.91 1.46 6.15
C THR A 155 -26.55 0.57 7.22
N GLU A 156 -26.78 -0.70 6.91
CA GLU A 156 -27.27 -1.69 7.89
C GLU A 156 -26.29 -1.87 9.04
N GLY A 157 -24.99 -1.89 8.75
CA GLY A 157 -23.92 -1.91 9.74
C GLY A 157 -23.92 -0.68 10.65
N PHE A 158 -24.08 0.51 10.07
CA PHE A 158 -24.16 1.77 10.80
C PHE A 158 -25.40 1.81 11.70
N GLU A 159 -26.58 1.46 11.17
CA GLU A 159 -27.81 1.37 11.97
C GLU A 159 -27.68 0.33 13.10
N TYR A 160 -27.06 -0.81 12.82
CA TYR A 160 -26.77 -1.82 13.82
C TYR A 160 -25.90 -1.25 14.94
N MET A 161 -24.81 -0.57 14.60
CA MET A 161 -23.91 0.02 15.59
C MET A 161 -24.64 1.10 16.41
N GLN A 162 -25.47 1.94 15.80
CA GLN A 162 -26.29 2.92 16.52
C GLN A 162 -27.24 2.27 17.53
N LYS A 163 -27.90 1.17 17.14
CA LYS A 163 -28.79 0.41 18.04
C LYS A 163 -28.02 -0.32 19.14
N ALA A 164 -26.83 -0.85 18.83
CA ALA A 164 -26.01 -1.62 19.75
C ALA A 164 -25.23 -0.71 20.74
N PHE A 165 -25.01 0.56 20.40
CA PHE A 165 -24.22 1.53 21.16
C PHE A 165 -24.96 2.88 21.24
N PRO A 166 -26.18 2.93 21.82
CA PRO A 166 -27.02 4.14 21.81
C PRO A 166 -26.42 5.31 22.60
N ASP A 167 -25.56 5.01 23.57
CA ASP A 167 -24.91 6.01 24.45
C ASP A 167 -23.68 6.66 23.81
N TYR A 168 -23.25 6.19 22.63
CA TYR A 168 -22.00 6.59 22.00
C TYR A 168 -22.23 7.25 20.64
N LYS A 169 -21.48 8.31 20.36
CA LYS A 169 -21.49 8.98 19.05
C LYS A 169 -20.77 8.13 18.01
N ILE A 170 -21.45 7.86 16.90
CA ILE A 170 -20.97 7.03 15.78
C ILE A 170 -21.00 7.86 14.52
N VAL A 171 -19.94 7.79 13.73
CA VAL A 171 -19.84 8.46 12.42
C VAL A 171 -19.65 7.43 11.31
N MET A 172 -20.06 7.79 10.09
CA MET A 172 -19.92 6.96 8.90
C MET A 172 -18.99 7.63 7.89
N VAL A 173 -18.11 6.86 7.24
CA VAL A 173 -17.25 7.34 6.16
C VAL A 173 -17.26 6.37 4.97
N HIS A 174 -17.62 6.85 3.78
CA HIS A 174 -17.57 6.02 2.56
C HIS A 174 -17.24 6.83 1.31
N GLY A 175 -16.84 6.13 0.24
CA GLY A 175 -16.31 6.72 -1.00
C GLY A 175 -17.23 7.72 -1.70
N ARG A 176 -18.54 7.58 -1.56
CA ARG A 176 -19.55 8.46 -2.20
C ARG A 176 -19.87 9.74 -1.43
N MET A 177 -19.43 9.89 -0.18
CA MET A 177 -19.67 11.13 0.58
C MET A 177 -18.96 12.30 -0.09
N LYS A 178 -19.55 13.50 0.01
CA LYS A 178 -18.89 14.70 -0.47
C LYS A 178 -17.59 14.91 0.30
N PRO A 179 -16.54 15.48 -0.33
CA PRO A 179 -15.27 15.74 0.34
C PRO A 179 -15.41 16.46 1.69
N SER A 180 -16.28 17.49 1.75
CA SER A 180 -16.56 18.23 2.98
C SER A 180 -17.19 17.37 4.09
N GLU A 181 -18.12 16.48 3.74
CA GLU A 181 -18.79 15.58 4.69
C GLU A 181 -17.80 14.53 5.24
N LYS A 182 -16.88 14.04 4.38
CA LYS A 182 -15.80 13.14 4.81
C LYS A 182 -14.85 13.84 5.77
N GLU A 183 -14.40 15.03 5.43
CA GLU A 183 -13.49 15.82 6.28
C GLU A 183 -14.12 16.10 7.64
N GLU A 184 -15.41 16.46 7.67
CA GLU A 184 -16.16 16.69 8.91
C GLU A 184 -16.26 15.41 9.76
N ALA A 185 -16.67 14.28 9.16
CA ALA A 185 -16.77 13.01 9.88
C ALA A 185 -15.40 12.54 10.41
N MET A 186 -14.34 12.71 9.61
CA MET A 186 -12.96 12.43 10.02
C MET A 186 -12.50 13.34 11.14
N HIS A 187 -12.87 14.64 11.11
CA HIS A 187 -12.54 15.59 12.16
C HIS A 187 -13.24 15.24 13.48
N ILE A 188 -14.54 14.95 13.45
CA ILE A 188 -15.32 14.55 14.64
C ILE A 188 -14.74 13.29 15.28
N PHE A 189 -14.26 12.34 14.47
CA PHE A 189 -13.60 11.16 15.00
C PHE A 189 -12.19 11.48 15.50
N ALA A 190 -11.38 12.23 14.77
CA ALA A 190 -10.03 12.60 15.21
C ALA A 190 -10.03 13.48 16.49
N SER A 191 -11.07 14.27 16.73
CA SER A 191 -11.23 15.08 17.95
C SER A 191 -11.63 14.27 19.18
N GLY A 192 -11.99 12.99 19.02
CA GLY A 192 -12.48 12.13 20.10
C GLY A 192 -13.96 12.30 20.43
N GLU A 193 -14.69 13.16 19.72
CA GLU A 193 -16.13 13.32 19.93
C GLU A 193 -16.92 12.06 19.52
N ALA A 194 -16.52 11.40 18.43
CA ALA A 194 -17.07 10.11 18.03
C ALA A 194 -16.23 8.96 18.55
N HIS A 195 -16.89 7.93 19.08
CA HIS A 195 -16.25 6.76 19.68
C HIS A 195 -16.06 5.65 18.64
N ILE A 196 -16.95 5.59 17.65
CA ILE A 196 -16.96 4.54 16.63
C ILE A 196 -17.04 5.18 15.24
N MET A 197 -16.15 4.75 14.35
CA MET A 197 -16.21 5.07 12.92
C MET A 197 -16.56 3.83 12.13
N VAL A 198 -17.70 3.87 11.43
CA VAL A 198 -18.12 2.83 10.50
C VAL A 198 -17.73 3.26 9.09
N ALA A 199 -16.94 2.46 8.38
CA ALA A 199 -16.44 2.87 7.08
C ALA A 199 -16.25 1.73 6.09
N THR A 200 -16.01 2.11 4.84
CA THR A 200 -15.51 1.20 3.81
C THR A 200 -13.97 1.26 3.72
N THR A 201 -13.36 0.52 2.80
CA THR A 201 -11.90 0.50 2.50
C THR A 201 -11.28 1.88 2.23
N VAL A 202 -12.09 2.94 2.11
CA VAL A 202 -11.64 4.32 1.89
C VAL A 202 -10.79 4.87 3.06
N ILE A 203 -10.76 4.22 4.22
CA ILE A 203 -9.82 4.53 5.32
C ILE A 203 -8.34 4.25 4.95
N GLU A 204 -8.08 3.59 3.81
CA GLU A 204 -6.73 3.28 3.31
C GLU A 204 -5.78 4.50 3.14
N VAL A 205 -6.23 5.76 3.23
CA VAL A 205 -5.32 6.92 3.06
C VAL A 205 -5.45 7.97 4.17
N GLY A 206 -4.33 8.20 4.89
CA GLY A 206 -3.95 9.54 5.36
C GLY A 206 -4.10 9.94 6.82
N VAL A 207 -5.08 9.45 7.59
CA VAL A 207 -5.33 10.04 8.93
C VAL A 207 -4.80 9.16 10.07
N ASN A 208 -3.84 9.69 10.84
CA ASN A 208 -3.32 9.07 12.05
C ASN A 208 -4.19 9.44 13.25
N ILE A 209 -4.84 8.45 13.87
CA ILE A 209 -5.63 8.66 15.09
C ILE A 209 -5.04 7.79 16.20
N PRO A 210 -4.13 8.33 17.04
CA PRO A 210 -3.42 7.55 18.06
C PRO A 210 -4.32 6.87 19.08
N ASN A 211 -5.50 7.43 19.33
CA ASN A 211 -6.48 6.92 20.30
C ASN A 211 -7.39 5.81 19.74
N ALA A 212 -7.33 5.54 18.43
CA ALA A 212 -8.02 4.41 17.83
C ALA A 212 -7.22 3.13 18.08
N SER A 213 -7.68 2.32 19.04
CA SER A 213 -6.98 1.11 19.48
C SER A 213 -7.64 -0.18 19.00
N VAL A 214 -8.88 -0.14 18.51
CA VAL A 214 -9.60 -1.34 18.06
C VAL A 214 -9.99 -1.21 16.59
N MET A 215 -9.59 -2.19 15.79
CA MET A 215 -9.99 -2.37 14.40
C MET A 215 -10.90 -3.59 14.31
N VAL A 216 -12.12 -3.42 13.79
CA VAL A 216 -13.03 -4.52 13.47
C VAL A 216 -13.20 -4.56 11.97
N ILE A 217 -12.90 -5.71 11.35
CA ILE A 217 -13.04 -5.92 9.92
C ILE A 217 -14.20 -6.90 9.71
N GLU A 218 -15.32 -6.40 9.21
CA GLU A 218 -16.51 -7.19 8.90
C GLU A 218 -16.33 -7.97 7.62
N SER A 219 -16.87 -9.19 7.55
CA SER A 219 -16.72 -10.05 6.37
C SER A 219 -15.26 -10.13 5.89
N ALA A 220 -14.33 -10.35 6.82
CA ALA A 220 -12.90 -10.35 6.57
C ALA A 220 -12.47 -11.34 5.48
N GLU A 221 -13.29 -12.37 5.20
CA GLU A 221 -13.13 -13.30 4.09
C GLU A 221 -13.08 -12.63 2.70
N ARG A 222 -13.67 -11.43 2.57
CA ARG A 222 -13.74 -10.68 1.31
C ARG A 222 -12.49 -9.85 1.01
N PHE A 223 -11.57 -9.76 1.97
CA PHE A 223 -10.36 -8.97 1.81
C PHE A 223 -9.15 -9.84 1.44
N GLY A 224 -8.26 -9.27 0.62
CA GLY A 224 -6.92 -9.82 0.41
C GLY A 224 -6.07 -9.70 1.67
N LEU A 225 -5.05 -10.55 1.79
CA LEU A 225 -4.20 -10.59 2.99
C LEU A 225 -3.41 -9.27 3.18
N SER A 226 -2.96 -8.67 2.08
CA SER A 226 -2.34 -7.33 2.07
C SER A 226 -3.29 -6.21 2.52
N GLN A 227 -4.57 -6.24 2.13
CA GLN A 227 -5.56 -5.25 2.57
C GLN A 227 -5.83 -5.38 4.08
N LEU A 228 -5.97 -6.61 4.59
CA LEU A 228 -6.13 -6.86 6.02
C LEU A 228 -4.93 -6.32 6.81
N HIS A 229 -3.72 -6.51 6.29
CA HIS A 229 -2.49 -5.98 6.88
C HIS A 229 -2.50 -4.45 6.96
N GLN A 230 -2.86 -3.77 5.87
CA GLN A 230 -2.96 -2.31 5.83
C GLN A 230 -4.02 -1.77 6.82
N LEU A 231 -5.17 -2.45 6.93
CA LEU A 231 -6.22 -2.09 7.88
C LEU A 231 -5.76 -2.29 9.32
N ARG A 232 -5.08 -3.41 9.64
CA ARG A 232 -4.48 -3.64 10.96
C ARG A 232 -3.49 -2.52 11.33
N GLY A 233 -2.68 -2.05 10.38
CA GLY A 233 -1.72 -0.95 10.58
C GLY A 233 -2.33 0.43 10.86
N ARG A 234 -3.66 0.56 10.80
CA ARG A 234 -4.38 1.80 11.18
C ARG A 234 -4.54 1.95 12.69
N VAL A 235 -4.41 0.87 13.45
CA VAL A 235 -4.39 0.87 14.92
C VAL A 235 -2.98 0.55 15.44
N GLY A 236 -2.75 0.63 16.75
CA GLY A 236 -1.42 0.37 17.33
C GLY A 236 -0.44 1.54 17.21
N ARG A 237 -0.95 2.75 17.04
CA ARG A 237 -0.12 3.97 16.89
C ARG A 237 0.20 4.66 18.22
N GLY A 238 -0.56 4.37 19.28
CA GLY A 238 -0.27 4.78 20.66
C GLY A 238 0.55 3.74 21.45
N ALA A 239 0.83 4.03 22.72
CA ALA A 239 1.54 3.12 23.64
C ALA A 239 0.64 2.00 24.22
N GLU A 240 -0.68 2.15 24.03
CA GLU A 240 -1.70 1.25 24.54
C GLU A 240 -1.84 -0.01 23.69
N GLN A 241 -2.26 -1.11 24.33
CA GLN A 241 -2.54 -2.36 23.62
C GLN A 241 -3.67 -2.14 22.62
N SER A 242 -3.40 -2.46 21.35
CA SER A 242 -4.37 -2.38 20.26
C SER A 242 -4.80 -3.77 19.79
N TYR A 243 -5.98 -3.83 19.18
CA TYR A 243 -6.65 -5.06 18.81
C TYR A 243 -7.15 -4.98 17.36
N CYS A 244 -7.04 -6.09 16.63
CA CYS A 244 -7.61 -6.25 15.30
C CYS A 244 -8.51 -7.50 15.30
N ILE A 245 -9.82 -7.30 15.15
CA ILE A 245 -10.82 -8.37 15.15
C ILE A 245 -11.27 -8.63 13.72
N LEU A 246 -11.00 -9.84 13.23
CA LEU A 246 -11.45 -10.32 11.93
C LEU A 246 -12.79 -11.03 12.12
N MET A 247 -13.87 -10.47 11.57
CA MET A 247 -15.21 -11.05 11.65
C MET A 247 -15.52 -11.80 10.36
N THR A 248 -15.82 -13.10 10.45
CA THR A 248 -16.19 -13.89 9.26
C THR A 248 -17.43 -14.74 9.45
N SER A 249 -18.04 -15.16 8.34
CA SER A 249 -19.07 -16.21 8.37
C SER A 249 -18.47 -17.57 8.75
N PHE A 250 -19.32 -18.51 9.15
CA PHE A 250 -18.89 -19.89 9.49
C PHE A 250 -18.44 -20.69 8.26
N LYS A 251 -19.00 -20.37 7.10
CA LYS A 251 -18.75 -21.10 5.86
C LYS A 251 -17.55 -20.46 5.15
N LEU A 252 -16.35 -20.90 5.54
CA LEU A 252 -15.10 -20.48 4.92
C LEU A 252 -14.55 -21.57 3.99
N SER A 253 -14.01 -21.15 2.85
CA SER A 253 -13.13 -22.01 2.05
C SER A 253 -11.85 -22.33 2.84
N GLU A 254 -11.14 -23.39 2.45
CA GLU A 254 -9.85 -23.72 3.08
C GLU A 254 -8.82 -22.61 2.87
N GLU A 255 -8.80 -21.99 1.69
CA GLU A 255 -7.93 -20.88 1.37
C GLU A 255 -8.19 -19.67 2.28
N THR A 256 -9.46 -19.28 2.46
CA THR A 256 -9.81 -18.18 3.35
C THR A 256 -9.48 -18.49 4.80
N ARG A 257 -9.70 -19.72 5.26
CA ARG A 257 -9.33 -20.13 6.62
C ARG A 257 -7.83 -19.97 6.84
N LYS A 258 -7.02 -20.46 5.90
CA LYS A 258 -5.56 -20.32 5.94
C LYS A 258 -5.13 -18.85 5.93
N ARG A 259 -5.81 -18.00 5.16
CA ARG A 259 -5.58 -16.55 5.14
C ARG A 259 -5.82 -15.91 6.51
N MET A 260 -6.93 -16.24 7.17
CA MET A 260 -7.22 -15.75 8.53
C MET A 260 -6.18 -16.25 9.54
N GLU A 261 -5.79 -17.52 9.47
CA GLU A 261 -4.77 -18.11 10.34
C GLU A 261 -3.42 -17.40 10.23
N ILE A 262 -2.98 -17.08 9.00
CA ILE A 262 -1.75 -16.32 8.78
C ILE A 262 -1.85 -14.91 9.34
N MET A 263 -2.97 -14.23 9.11
CA MET A 263 -3.20 -12.87 9.60
C MET A 263 -3.23 -12.80 11.14
N VAL A 264 -3.74 -13.84 11.81
CA VAL A 264 -3.75 -13.98 13.27
C VAL A 264 -2.38 -14.39 13.81
N GLY A 265 -1.68 -15.28 13.11
CA GLY A 265 -0.44 -15.90 13.57
C GLY A 265 0.79 -15.01 13.49
N SER A 266 0.81 -14.01 12.61
CA SER A 266 1.97 -13.14 12.42
C SER A 266 1.62 -11.66 12.44
N ASN A 267 2.49 -10.87 13.09
CA ASN A 267 2.49 -9.41 12.97
C ASN A 267 3.53 -8.91 11.96
N ASP A 268 4.40 -9.78 11.47
CA ASP A 268 5.42 -9.43 10.49
C ASP A 268 4.76 -9.29 9.12
N GLY A 269 4.80 -8.06 8.58
CA GLY A 269 4.26 -7.80 7.27
C GLY A 269 4.97 -8.61 6.17
N PHE A 270 6.26 -8.92 6.30
CA PHE A 270 7.00 -9.68 5.28
C PHE A 270 6.48 -11.11 5.17
N GLU A 271 6.29 -11.78 6.30
CA GLU A 271 5.69 -13.13 6.33
C GLU A 271 4.29 -13.12 5.70
N ILE A 272 3.50 -12.09 6.01
CA ILE A 272 2.16 -11.89 5.46
C ILE A 272 2.21 -11.65 3.95
N ALA A 273 3.14 -10.82 3.46
CA ALA A 273 3.28 -10.52 2.05
C ALA A 273 3.80 -11.73 1.25
N GLU A 274 4.72 -12.51 1.82
CA GLU A 274 5.21 -13.74 1.20
C GLU A 274 4.12 -14.81 1.15
N ALA A 275 3.31 -14.91 2.21
CA ALA A 275 2.14 -15.76 2.23
C ALA A 275 1.08 -15.34 1.19
N ASP A 276 0.79 -14.04 1.06
CA ASP A 276 -0.14 -13.49 0.05
C ASP A 276 0.34 -13.87 -1.37
N MET A 277 1.65 -13.71 -1.63
CA MET A 277 2.26 -14.08 -2.92
C MET A 277 2.14 -15.60 -3.19
N LYS A 278 2.41 -16.45 -2.19
CA LYS A 278 2.28 -17.90 -2.31
C LYS A 278 0.83 -18.34 -2.55
N MET A 279 -0.14 -17.64 -1.95
CA MET A 279 -1.57 -17.94 -2.08
C MET A 279 -2.14 -17.51 -3.44
N ARG A 280 -1.79 -16.31 -3.92
CA ARG A 280 -2.21 -15.83 -5.26
C ARG A 280 -1.57 -16.62 -6.39
N GLY A 281 -0.41 -17.23 -6.12
CA GLY A 281 0.42 -17.81 -7.16
C GLY A 281 1.04 -16.73 -8.06
N PRO A 282 2.02 -17.10 -8.91
CA PRO A 282 2.73 -16.15 -9.74
C PRO A 282 1.87 -15.48 -10.82
N GLY A 283 0.69 -16.03 -11.15
CA GLY A 283 -0.14 -15.56 -12.27
C GLY A 283 -1.13 -14.44 -11.95
N ASP A 284 -1.48 -14.19 -10.68
CA ASP A 284 -2.49 -13.18 -10.30
C ASP A 284 -1.87 -11.84 -9.86
N LEU A 285 -0.53 -11.74 -9.95
CA LEU A 285 0.20 -10.47 -9.93
C LEU A 285 -0.02 -9.69 -11.24
N GLU A 286 -0.55 -10.34 -12.27
CA GLU A 286 -0.61 -9.90 -13.66
C GLU A 286 -2.01 -9.42 -14.05
N GLY A 287 -2.65 -8.65 -13.16
CA GLY A 287 -3.94 -8.01 -13.37
C GLY A 287 -3.93 -6.84 -14.37
N THR A 288 -3.25 -7.02 -15.50
CA THR A 288 -3.40 -6.31 -16.78
C THR A 288 -2.51 -7.04 -17.78
N GLN A 289 -3.13 -7.67 -18.77
CA GLN A 289 -2.58 -8.23 -20.01
C GLN A 289 -1.07 -8.52 -20.07
N GLN A 290 -0.73 -9.81 -20.20
CA GLN A 290 0.39 -10.35 -21.00
C GLN A 290 1.28 -9.28 -21.67
N SER A 291 2.34 -8.81 -21.01
CA SER A 291 3.61 -8.32 -21.61
C SER A 291 4.36 -7.42 -20.62
N GLY A 292 5.15 -7.99 -19.72
CA GLY A 292 5.87 -7.18 -18.71
C GLY A 292 7.23 -7.70 -18.24
N LEU A 293 7.52 -9.00 -18.33
CA LEU A 293 8.88 -9.48 -18.13
C LEU A 293 9.65 -9.30 -19.46
N PRO A 294 10.76 -8.55 -19.50
CA PRO A 294 11.60 -8.46 -20.70
C PRO A 294 12.32 -9.78 -21.02
N PHE A 295 12.10 -10.81 -20.20
CA PHE A 295 12.66 -12.15 -20.34
C PHE A 295 11.63 -13.20 -19.89
N GLU A 296 11.30 -14.14 -20.76
CA GLU A 296 10.62 -15.37 -20.33
C GLU A 296 11.57 -16.17 -19.44
N LEU A 297 11.23 -16.27 -18.15
CA LEU A 297 11.91 -17.21 -17.25
C LEU A 297 11.51 -18.62 -17.66
N LYS A 298 12.36 -19.27 -18.46
CA LYS A 298 12.06 -20.59 -19.05
C LYS A 298 11.89 -21.71 -18.02
N ILE A 299 12.51 -21.58 -16.83
CA ILE A 299 12.59 -22.65 -15.81
C ILE A 299 12.34 -22.11 -14.39
N SER A 300 12.54 -20.82 -14.15
CA SER A 300 12.60 -20.24 -12.81
C SER A 300 11.23 -19.80 -12.30
N ASN A 301 10.86 -20.23 -11.10
CA ASN A 301 9.71 -19.72 -10.36
C ASN A 301 10.17 -18.69 -9.34
N LEU A 302 9.70 -17.45 -9.46
CA LEU A 302 10.10 -16.32 -8.62
C LEU A 302 9.91 -16.55 -7.11
N SER A 303 8.93 -17.37 -6.73
CA SER A 303 8.65 -17.69 -5.33
C SER A 303 9.54 -18.80 -4.78
N ARG A 304 9.97 -19.75 -5.63
CA ARG A 304 10.76 -20.92 -5.21
C ARG A 304 12.26 -20.71 -5.36
N ASP A 305 12.67 -20.02 -6.42
CA ASP A 305 14.06 -19.97 -6.88
C ASP A 305 14.73 -18.65 -6.52
N SER A 306 14.25 -17.99 -5.45
CA SER A 306 14.72 -16.68 -4.98
C SER A 306 16.22 -16.63 -4.67
N GLN A 307 16.76 -17.69 -4.08
CA GLN A 307 18.18 -17.81 -3.78
C GLN A 307 19.03 -17.81 -5.06
N ILE A 308 18.58 -18.50 -6.10
CA ILE A 308 19.28 -18.57 -7.40
C ILE A 308 19.26 -17.19 -8.07
N LEU A 309 18.12 -16.49 -7.99
CA LEU A 309 18.00 -15.12 -8.50
C LEU A 309 18.93 -14.14 -7.76
N GLN A 310 19.09 -14.30 -6.44
CA GLN A 310 20.01 -13.48 -5.64
C GLN A 310 21.44 -13.70 -6.08
N MET A 311 21.88 -14.95 -6.19
CA MET A 311 23.22 -15.29 -6.65
C MET A 311 23.51 -14.73 -8.06
N GLY A 312 22.53 -14.80 -8.96
CA GLY A 312 22.64 -14.22 -10.30
C GLY A 312 22.80 -12.70 -10.29
N ARG A 313 22.07 -12.01 -9.40
CA ARG A 313 22.19 -10.56 -9.21
C ARG A 313 23.55 -10.18 -8.65
N ASP A 314 24.00 -10.86 -7.59
CA ASP A 314 25.27 -10.56 -6.93
C ASP A 314 26.45 -10.73 -7.91
N ALA A 315 26.44 -11.80 -8.71
CA ALA A 315 27.43 -12.00 -9.76
C ALA A 315 27.40 -10.89 -10.83
N ALA A 316 26.21 -10.40 -11.20
CA ALA A 316 26.10 -9.29 -12.14
C ALA A 316 26.63 -7.97 -11.56
N ILE A 317 26.37 -7.70 -10.27
CA ILE A 317 26.91 -6.53 -9.57
C ILE A 317 28.43 -6.60 -9.50
N GLU A 318 29.01 -7.74 -9.11
CA GLU A 318 30.46 -7.93 -9.04
C GLU A 318 31.14 -7.66 -10.39
N VAL A 319 30.53 -8.13 -11.49
CA VAL A 319 31.01 -7.83 -12.84
C VAL A 319 30.96 -6.33 -13.12
N LEU A 320 29.86 -5.65 -12.79
CA LEU A 320 29.67 -4.22 -13.05
C LEU A 320 30.54 -3.32 -12.17
N GLU A 321 30.86 -3.72 -10.94
CA GLU A 321 31.80 -2.99 -10.09
C GLU A 321 33.22 -2.99 -10.69
N GLN A 322 33.62 -4.11 -11.30
CA GLN A 322 34.94 -4.27 -11.89
C GLN A 322 35.02 -3.80 -13.35
N ASP A 323 33.90 -3.77 -14.05
CA ASP A 323 33.79 -3.41 -15.47
C ASP A 323 32.42 -2.75 -15.77
N PRO A 324 32.20 -1.49 -15.33
CA PRO A 324 30.90 -0.81 -15.44
C PRO A 324 30.38 -0.65 -16.87
N LEU A 325 31.30 -0.61 -17.85
CA LEU A 325 30.99 -0.43 -19.27
C LEU A 325 31.00 -1.76 -20.04
N LEU A 326 31.28 -2.88 -19.37
CA LEU A 326 31.39 -4.22 -19.97
C LEU A 326 32.40 -4.26 -21.14
N GLU A 327 33.55 -3.59 -20.99
CA GLU A 327 34.57 -3.46 -22.03
C GLU A 327 35.61 -4.59 -22.00
N LYS A 328 35.80 -5.26 -20.85
CA LYS A 328 36.80 -6.34 -20.71
C LYS A 328 36.45 -7.53 -21.61
N GLU A 329 37.48 -8.18 -22.16
CA GLU A 329 37.31 -9.31 -23.09
C GLU A 329 36.50 -10.47 -22.49
N GLU A 330 36.74 -10.77 -21.22
CA GLU A 330 36.03 -11.80 -20.44
C GLU A 330 34.51 -11.54 -20.34
N ASN A 331 34.08 -10.28 -20.33
CA ASN A 331 32.67 -9.87 -20.22
C ASN A 331 31.96 -9.72 -21.58
N GLN A 332 32.69 -9.82 -22.70
CA GLN A 332 32.10 -9.70 -24.05
C GLN A 332 31.03 -10.75 -24.36
N ILE A 333 31.06 -11.89 -23.66
CA ILE A 333 30.00 -12.90 -23.78
C ILE A 333 28.67 -12.40 -23.21
N LEU A 334 28.71 -11.67 -22.09
CA LEU A 334 27.53 -11.06 -21.46
C LEU A 334 26.92 -10.01 -22.39
N VAL A 335 27.75 -9.13 -22.95
CA VAL A 335 27.32 -8.12 -23.94
C VAL A 335 26.64 -8.77 -25.15
N ARG A 336 27.20 -9.87 -25.67
CA ARG A 336 26.61 -10.61 -26.79
C ARG A 336 25.25 -11.21 -26.43
N GLN A 337 25.10 -11.77 -25.22
CA GLN A 337 23.82 -12.32 -24.78
C GLN A 337 22.80 -11.22 -24.49
N LEU A 338 23.18 -10.14 -23.82
CA LEU A 338 22.33 -8.96 -23.59
C LEU A 338 21.84 -8.37 -24.91
N LYS A 339 22.70 -8.27 -25.94
CA LYS A 339 22.29 -7.81 -27.29
C LYS A 339 21.30 -8.77 -27.96
N LYS A 340 21.43 -10.09 -27.76
CA LYS A 340 20.44 -11.08 -28.26
C LYS A 340 19.09 -10.93 -27.55
N LEU A 341 19.11 -10.77 -26.24
CA LEU A 341 17.91 -10.53 -25.42
C LEU A 341 17.27 -9.18 -25.79
N ALA A 342 18.07 -8.13 -25.99
CA ALA A 342 17.59 -6.80 -26.39
C ALA A 342 16.93 -6.77 -27.77
N ARG A 343 17.42 -7.57 -28.73
CA ARG A 343 16.79 -7.74 -30.05
C ARG A 343 15.45 -8.47 -29.97
N ALA A 344 15.25 -9.32 -28.96
CA ALA A 344 13.94 -9.82 -28.59
C ALA A 344 13.17 -8.75 -27.80
N LYS A 345 12.87 -7.61 -28.44
CA LYS A 345 11.90 -6.61 -28.00
C LYS A 345 12.01 -6.23 -26.51
N ILE A 346 13.14 -5.68 -26.07
CA ILE A 346 13.12 -4.82 -24.86
C ILE A 346 12.44 -3.51 -25.26
N ASN A 347 11.10 -3.55 -25.26
CA ASN A 347 10.31 -2.35 -25.31
C ASN A 347 10.24 -1.85 -23.87
N TRP A 348 11.04 -0.85 -23.54
CA TRP A 348 10.94 -0.15 -22.25
C TRP A 348 9.57 0.54 -22.05
N GLY A 349 8.71 0.54 -23.07
CA GLY A 349 7.27 0.85 -23.01
C GLY A 349 6.35 -0.38 -23.12
N MET A 350 6.83 -1.58 -22.83
CA MET A 350 6.02 -2.80 -22.57
C MET A 350 6.40 -3.40 -21.22
N ILE A 351 6.78 -2.53 -20.28
CA ILE A 351 6.53 -2.71 -18.84
C ILE A 351 5.43 -1.68 -18.49
N SER A 352 4.46 -1.56 -19.39
CA SER A 352 3.42 -0.52 -19.44
C SER A 352 2.11 -1.03 -18.89
#